data_AF-A0A2U1KZC4-F1
#
_entry.id   AF-A0A2U1KZC4-F1
#
_cell.length_a   1.000
_cell.length_b   1.000
_cell.length_c   1.000
_cell.angle_alpha   90.00
_cell.angle_beta   90.00
_cell.angle_gamma   90.00
#
_symmetry.space_group_name_H-M   'P 1'
#
loop_
_entity.id
_entity.type
_entity.pdbx_description
1 polymer ?
#
loop_
_entity_poly.entity_id
_entity_poly.type
_entity_poly.pdbx_seq_one_letter_code
_entity_poly.pdbx_strand_id
1 'polypeptide(L)'
;MPLKVKRLARDPERFIWAVSMAQTRHINFRIRVGSLVQDANIFAPYADMLNHSCQPNCFFHWRFRDRMFEVMTNAGQRIKKGEEMTVNYMRGERNNMLMQRYGLSTPSVSFLDFF
;
A
#
# COMPACT_ATOMS: atom_id res chain seq x y z
N MET A 1 5.51 0.63 -40.65
CA MET A 1 6.50 -0.09 -39.83
C MET A 1 5.75 -1.10 -38.97
N PRO A 2 6.11 -2.40 -38.95
CA PRO A 2 5.45 -3.34 -38.05
C PRO A 2 5.85 -3.01 -36.61
N LEU A 3 4.84 -2.80 -35.74
CA LEU A 3 5.05 -2.60 -34.31
C LEU A 3 5.72 -3.85 -33.74
N LYS A 4 6.96 -3.74 -33.27
CA LYS A 4 7.64 -4.83 -32.55
C LYS A 4 6.88 -5.05 -31.24
N VAL A 5 6.01 -6.06 -31.22
CA VAL A 5 5.31 -6.48 -30.00
C VAL A 5 6.36 -6.91 -28.98
N LYS A 6 6.57 -6.10 -27.94
CA LYS A 6 7.42 -6.47 -26.80
C LYS A 6 6.58 -7.32 -25.86
N ARG A 7 6.98 -8.58 -25.68
CA ARG A 7 6.37 -9.46 -24.68
C ARG A 7 6.79 -8.97 -23.28
N LEU A 8 5.82 -8.66 -22.43
CA LEU A 8 6.06 -8.11 -21.08
C LEU A 8 6.58 -9.17 -20.09
N ALA A 9 6.23 -10.44 -20.29
CA ALA A 9 6.71 -11.57 -19.50
C ALA A 9 6.89 -12.81 -20.38
N ARG A 10 7.64 -13.81 -19.92
CA ARG A 10 7.91 -15.03 -20.68
C ARG A 10 6.64 -15.85 -20.94
N ASP A 11 5.76 -15.90 -19.95
CA ASP A 11 4.50 -16.65 -19.89
C ASP A 11 3.41 -15.85 -19.13
N PRO A 12 2.12 -16.20 -19.30
CA PRO A 12 1.02 -15.46 -18.68
C PRO A 12 1.03 -15.51 -17.14
N GLU A 13 1.47 -16.61 -16.54
CA GLU A 13 1.47 -16.79 -15.08
C GLU A 13 2.44 -15.81 -14.41
N ARG A 14 3.64 -15.65 -14.95
CA ARG A 14 4.59 -14.65 -14.47
C ARG A 14 4.07 -13.23 -14.61
N PHE A 15 3.33 -12.94 -15.69
CA PHE A 15 2.70 -11.63 -15.85
C PHE A 15 1.64 -11.40 -14.77
N ILE A 16 0.75 -12.36 -14.56
CA ILE A 16 -0.30 -12.28 -13.53
C ILE A 16 0.33 -12.14 -12.14
N TRP A 17 1.35 -12.94 -11.82
CA TRP A 17 2.08 -12.84 -10.57
C TRP A 17 2.69 -11.45 -10.37
N ALA A 18 3.42 -10.94 -11.36
CA ALA A 18 4.08 -9.64 -11.27
C ALA A 18 3.08 -8.49 -11.09
N VAL A 19 1.96 -8.51 -11.83
CA VAL A 19 0.88 -7.53 -11.70
C VAL A 19 0.20 -7.65 -10.34
N SER A 20 -0.02 -8.87 -9.85
CA SER A 20 -0.63 -9.11 -8.53
C SER A 20 0.28 -8.59 -7.41
N MET A 21 1.59 -8.80 -7.51
CA MET A 21 2.57 -8.22 -6.58
C MET A 21 2.57 -6.71 -6.63
N ALA A 22 2.58 -6.11 -7.82
CA ALA A 22 2.48 -4.66 -7.98
C ALA A 22 1.20 -4.11 -7.37
N GLN A 23 0.05 -4.72 -7.66
CA GLN A 23 -1.24 -4.26 -7.15
C GLN A 23 -1.31 -4.34 -5.62
N THR A 24 -0.81 -5.42 -5.02
CA THR A 24 -0.99 -5.73 -3.59
C THR A 24 0.09 -5.11 -2.69
N ARG A 25 1.27 -4.80 -3.21
CA ARG A 25 2.43 -4.34 -2.42
C ARG A 25 2.96 -2.96 -2.76
N HIS A 26 2.47 -2.33 -3.84
CA HIS A 26 2.86 -0.95 -4.09
C HIS A 26 2.31 -0.03 -3.00
N ILE A 27 3.08 1.00 -2.69
CA ILE A 27 2.65 2.12 -1.88
C ILE A 27 2.49 3.31 -2.81
N ASN A 28 1.27 3.80 -2.95
CA ASN A 28 1.03 5.01 -3.70
C ASN A 28 1.46 6.22 -2.87
N PHE A 29 2.32 7.05 -3.44
CA PHE A 29 2.82 8.24 -2.75
C PHE A 29 2.99 9.40 -3.72
N ARG A 30 2.60 10.59 -3.28
CA ARG A 30 2.97 11.83 -3.98
C ARG A 30 4.40 12.18 -3.64
N ILE A 31 5.32 11.87 -4.55
CA ILE A 31 6.74 12.19 -4.38
C ILE A 31 7.10 13.46 -5.13
N ARG A 32 8.17 14.10 -4.68
CA ARG A 32 8.81 15.20 -5.41
C ARG A 32 10.26 14.84 -5.68
N VAL A 33 10.64 14.90 -6.96
CA VAL A 33 11.99 14.62 -7.46
C VAL A 33 12.47 15.88 -8.20
N GLY A 34 13.35 16.65 -7.57
CA GLY A 34 13.71 17.98 -8.07
C GLY A 34 12.49 18.92 -8.06
N SER A 35 12.17 19.51 -9.21
CA SER A 35 10.98 20.37 -9.41
C SER A 35 9.70 19.59 -9.74
N LEU A 36 9.81 18.30 -10.08
CA LEU A 36 8.66 17.48 -10.47
C LEU A 36 7.95 16.90 -9.25
N VAL A 37 6.65 17.18 -9.12
CA VAL A 37 5.75 16.49 -8.19
C VAL A 37 4.91 15.51 -8.99
N GLN A 38 4.93 14.23 -8.59
CA GLN A 38 4.16 13.20 -9.26
C GLN A 38 3.66 12.17 -8.26
N ASP A 39 2.52 11.56 -8.57
CA ASP A 39 2.06 10.37 -7.87
C ASP A 39 2.85 9.17 -8.41
N ALA A 40 3.44 8.40 -7.52
CA ALA A 40 4.28 7.25 -7.84
C ALA A 40 3.83 6.02 -7.07
N ASN A 41 3.95 4.86 -7.71
CA ASN A 41 3.82 3.57 -7.06
C ASN A 41 5.22 3.08 -6.70
N ILE A 42 5.46 2.86 -5.41
CA ILE A 42 6.77 2.52 -4.88
C ILE A 42 6.71 1.13 -4.27
N PHE A 43 7.70 0.28 -4.56
CA PHE A 43 8.00 -0.88 -3.74
C PHE A 43 8.99 -0.48 -2.67
N ALA A 44 8.58 -0.58 -1.40
CA ALA A 44 9.41 -0.25 -0.26
C ALA A 44 9.60 -1.52 0.58
N PRO A 45 10.74 -2.23 0.43
CA PRO A 45 11.01 -3.44 1.18
C PRO A 45 10.84 -3.21 2.69
N TYR A 46 10.32 -4.22 3.38
CA TYR A 46 9.93 -4.20 4.80
C TYR A 46 8.71 -3.33 5.12
N ALA A 47 8.57 -2.16 4.51
CA ALA A 47 7.39 -1.32 4.73
C ALA A 47 6.13 -1.92 4.09
N ASP A 48 6.27 -2.58 2.94
CA ASP A 48 5.21 -3.31 2.25
C ASP A 48 4.77 -4.61 2.94
N MET A 49 5.45 -4.99 4.02
CA MET A 49 5.09 -6.12 4.88
C MET A 49 4.09 -5.74 5.99
N LEU A 50 3.91 -4.44 6.28
CA LEU A 50 2.96 -4.01 7.30
C LEU A 50 1.53 -4.27 6.81
N ASN A 51 0.75 -4.99 7.59
CA ASN A 51 -0.62 -5.37 7.23
C ASN A 51 -1.59 -4.18 7.33
N HIS A 52 -2.75 -4.38 6.71
CA HIS A 52 -3.87 -3.45 6.79
C HIS A 52 -4.58 -3.52 8.15
N SER A 53 -4.89 -2.36 8.72
CA SER A 53 -5.93 -2.18 9.73
C SER A 53 -6.81 -0.96 9.40
N CYS A 54 -8.11 -1.05 9.72
CA CYS A 54 -9.03 0.09 9.68
C CYS A 54 -8.72 1.13 10.77
N GLN A 55 -8.07 0.70 11.85
CA GLN A 55 -7.56 1.53 12.94
C GLN A 55 -6.04 1.30 13.04
N PRO A 56 -5.25 1.82 12.08
CA PRO A 56 -3.82 1.57 12.04
C PRO A 56 -3.11 2.27 13.19
N ASN A 57 -1.94 1.77 13.57
CA ASN A 57 -1.04 2.43 14.53
C ASN A 57 0.19 3.08 13.87
N CYS A 58 0.38 2.86 12.57
CA CYS A 58 1.44 3.42 11.76
C CYS A 58 0.90 4.10 10.50
N PHE A 59 1.73 4.96 9.91
CA PHE A 59 1.49 5.57 8.61
C PHE A 59 2.79 5.76 7.84
N PHE A 60 2.66 5.89 6.52
CA PHE A 60 3.79 6.17 5.63
C PHE A 60 4.01 7.68 5.46
N HIS A 61 5.26 8.10 5.52
CA HIS A 61 5.67 9.50 5.36
C HIS A 61 6.82 9.63 4.36
N TRP A 62 6.68 10.55 3.40
CA TRP A 62 7.78 10.92 2.51
C TRP A 62 8.37 12.24 2.96
N ARG A 63 9.60 12.18 3.46
CA ARG A 63 10.35 13.36 3.84
C ARG A 63 11.07 13.93 2.63
N PHE A 64 10.42 14.92 1.98
CA PHE A 64 10.88 15.47 0.71
C PHE A 64 12.34 15.94 0.70
N ARG A 65 12.78 16.69 1.71
CA ARG A 65 14.12 17.29 1.75
C ARG A 65 15.23 16.26 1.65
N ASP A 66 15.06 15.13 2.34
CA ASP A 66 16.08 14.08 2.44
C ASP A 66 15.81 12.93 1.47
N ARG A 67 14.67 12.98 0.75
CA ARG A 67 14.18 11.90 -0.13
C ARG A 67 14.07 10.56 0.60
N MET A 68 13.59 10.63 1.84
CA MET A 68 13.47 9.48 2.73
C MET A 68 12.01 9.03 2.84
N PHE A 69 11.80 7.72 2.72
CA PHE A 69 10.51 7.08 3.00
C PHE A 69 10.55 6.50 4.41
N GLU A 70 9.58 6.87 5.24
CA GLU A 70 9.54 6.55 6.67
C GLU A 70 8.23 5.87 7.01
N VAL A 71 8.31 4.88 7.92
CA VAL A 71 7.16 4.34 8.64
C VAL A 71 7.15 5.00 10.00
N MET A 72 6.09 5.74 10.30
CA MET A 72 5.96 6.50 11.54
C MET A 72 4.78 5.98 12.36
N THR A 73 4.90 6.02 13.68
CA THR A 73 3.79 5.71 14.60
C THR A 73 2.88 6.93 14.73
N ASN A 74 1.57 6.71 14.90
CA ASN A 74 0.65 7.81 15.16
C ASN A 74 1.00 8.55 16.46
N ALA A 75 0.72 9.85 16.49
CA ALA A 75 0.98 10.68 17.66
C ALA A 75 0.24 10.13 18.90
N GLY A 76 0.97 10.00 20.01
CA GLY A 76 0.43 9.48 21.27
C GLY A 76 0.18 7.97 21.32
N GLN A 77 0.38 7.23 20.23
CA GLN A 77 0.29 5.77 20.23
C GLN A 77 1.66 5.14 20.46
N ARG A 78 1.80 4.42 21.58
CA ARG A 78 2.98 3.61 21.87
C ARG A 78 2.73 2.18 21.43
N ILE A 79 3.61 1.63 20.60
CA ILE A 79 3.58 0.22 20.18
C ILE A 79 4.36 -0.61 21.20
N LYS A 80 3.69 -1.56 21.84
CA LYS A 80 4.31 -2.46 22.83
C LYS A 80 4.97 -3.65 22.14
N LYS A 81 5.90 -4.29 22.84
CA LYS A 81 6.52 -5.54 22.35
C LYS A 81 5.44 -6.59 22.11
N GLY A 82 5.42 -7.13 20.89
CA GLY A 82 4.43 -8.13 20.47
C GLY A 82 3.15 -7.55 19.85
N GLU A 83 2.96 -6.23 19.88
CA GLU A 83 1.88 -5.60 19.12
C GLU A 83 2.24 -5.52 17.63
N GLU A 84 1.29 -5.83 16.77
CA GLU A 84 1.47 -5.72 15.32
C GLU A 84 1.48 -4.26 14.87
N MET A 85 2.46 -3.90 14.03
CA MET A 85 2.48 -2.63 13.32
C MET A 85 1.62 -2.72 12.08
N THR A 86 0.60 -1.86 11.98
CA THR A 86 -0.37 -1.87 10.88
C THR A 86 -0.52 -0.49 10.27
N VAL A 87 -0.81 -0.47 8.98
CA VAL A 87 -1.08 0.74 8.19
C VAL A 87 -2.47 0.66 7.58
N ASN A 88 -2.98 1.77 7.07
CA ASN A 88 -4.20 1.75 6.29
C ASN A 88 -3.86 1.76 4.79
N TYR A 89 -4.17 0.67 4.06
CA TYR A 89 -3.94 0.58 2.62
C TYR A 89 -4.86 1.48 1.81
N MET A 90 -6.10 1.69 2.28
CA MET A 90 -7.11 2.49 1.61
C MET A 90 -8.05 3.14 2.62
N ARG A 91 -7.98 4.47 2.74
CA ARG A 91 -8.79 5.23 3.70
C ARG A 91 -10.27 5.20 3.28
N GLY A 92 -11.12 4.49 4.03
CA GLY A 92 -12.58 4.55 3.89
C GLY A 92 -13.21 3.60 2.86
N GLU A 93 -12.48 2.60 2.38
CA GLU A 93 -12.98 1.67 1.34
C GLU A 93 -13.68 0.43 1.92
N ARG A 94 -14.66 -0.08 1.17
CA ARG A 94 -15.46 -1.26 1.55
C ARG A 94 -14.68 -2.57 1.31
N ASN A 95 -15.04 -3.63 2.04
CA ASN A 95 -14.42 -4.97 1.90
C ASN A 95 -14.30 -5.48 0.45
N ASN A 96 -15.24 -5.14 -0.44
CA ASN A 96 -15.16 -5.53 -1.85
C ASN A 96 -13.89 -5.01 -2.54
N MET A 97 -13.45 -3.79 -2.21
CA MET A 97 -12.25 -3.19 -2.77
C MET A 97 -10.99 -3.82 -2.18
N LEU A 98 -11.00 -4.13 -0.88
CA LEU A 98 -9.91 -4.89 -0.25
C LEU A 98 -9.77 -6.28 -0.87
N MET A 99 -10.89 -6.96 -1.13
CA MET A 99 -10.88 -8.29 -1.76
C MET A 99 -10.36 -8.22 -3.19
N GLN A 100 -10.86 -7.27 -3.99
CA GLN A 100 -10.45 -7.10 -5.38
C GLN A 100 -8.97 -6.72 -5.52
N ARG A 101 -8.47 -5.82 -4.66
CA ARG A 101 -7.11 -5.26 -4.79
C ARG A 101 -6.05 -6.03 -4.03
N TYR A 102 -6.39 -6.52 -2.84
CA TYR A 102 -5.46 -7.09 -1.86
C TYR A 102 -5.75 -8.56 -1.52
N GLY A 103 -6.87 -9.12 -2.00
CA GLY A 103 -7.23 -10.52 -1.72
C GLY A 103 -7.61 -10.77 -0.26
N LEU A 104 -8.08 -9.74 0.46
CA LEU A 104 -8.44 -9.83 1.87
C LEU A 104 -9.80 -9.18 2.16
N SER A 105 -10.41 -9.57 3.26
CA SER A 105 -11.56 -8.89 3.86
C SER A 105 -11.29 -8.65 5.33
N THR A 106 -11.76 -7.53 5.87
CA THR A 106 -11.68 -7.25 7.30
C THR A 106 -13.06 -7.43 7.95
N PRO A 107 -13.17 -7.99 9.16
CA PRO A 107 -14.39 -7.85 9.94
C PRO A 107 -14.55 -6.37 10.26
N SER A 108 -15.50 -5.70 9.60
CA SER A 108 -15.85 -4.32 9.92
C SER A 108 -16.19 -4.24 11.41
N VAL A 109 -15.61 -3.30 12.14
CA VAL A 109 -16.02 -3.02 13.51
C VAL A 109 -17.50 -2.60 13.47
N SER A 110 -18.35 -3.58 13.82
CA SER A 110 -19.75 -3.62 14.23
C SER A 110 -20.75 -2.57 13.71
N PHE A 111 -21.80 -3.04 13.02
CA PHE A 111 -23.24 -3.05 13.39
C PHE A 111 -23.92 -1.85 14.11
N LEU A 112 -23.24 -0.76 14.43
CA LEU A 112 -23.80 0.40 15.16
C LEU A 112 -23.85 1.69 14.33
N ASP A 113 -23.29 1.70 13.12
CA ASP A 113 -23.38 2.86 12.21
C ASP A 113 -24.69 2.90 11.37
N PHE A 114 -25.71 2.12 11.75
CA PHE A 114 -27.02 2.03 11.09
C PHE A 114 -28.21 2.45 11.98
N PHE A 115 -27.96 3.14 13.10
CA PHE A 115 -28.99 3.84 13.88
C PHE A 115 -28.58 5.29 14.12
#